data_AF-A0A838RTF9-F1
#
_entry.id   AF-A0A838RTF9-F1
#
_cell.length_a   1.000
_cell.length_b   1.000
_cell.length_c   1.000
_cell.angle_alpha   90.00
_cell.angle_beta   90.00
_cell.angle_gamma   90.00
#
_symmetry.space_group_name_H-M   'P 1'
#
loop_
_entity.id
_entity.type
_entity.pdbx_description
1 polymer ?
#
loop_
_entity_poly.entity_id
_entity_poly.type
_entity_poly.pdbx_seq_one_letter_code
_entity_poly.pdbx_strand_id
1 'polypeptide(L)'
;MSSYENVWISSLALVIIIVASWTCGLAQATQTSDDRTDTPKSGSITGRVVNESGQPLANAAVFVRAFGVAGPGNVTASDGEGNFQVGGLEPVAYQISAAVPAYTAAPRDPDSTQAPYHRVGDSVKLELIRGGVITVR
;
A
#
# COMPACT_ATOMS: atom_id res chain seq x y z
N MET A 1 71.15 18.67 -28.45
CA MET A 1 71.89 18.38 -27.21
C MET A 1 70.94 18.67 -26.05
N SER A 2 70.45 17.59 -25.44
CA SER A 2 69.81 17.51 -24.11
C SER A 2 68.55 18.34 -23.84
N SER A 3 67.34 17.76 -23.80
CA SER A 3 66.84 16.72 -22.86
C SER A 3 66.50 17.20 -21.46
N TYR A 4 65.72 18.27 -21.25
CA TYR A 4 65.10 18.53 -19.93
C TYR A 4 64.09 19.68 -19.92
N GLU A 5 62.88 19.49 -20.47
CA GLU A 5 61.68 20.22 -19.97
C GLU A 5 60.41 19.34 -19.91
N ASN A 6 60.56 18.02 -20.15
CA ASN A 6 59.47 17.04 -20.19
C ASN A 6 59.05 16.56 -18.79
N VAL A 7 59.09 17.43 -17.76
CA VAL A 7 58.72 17.08 -16.37
C VAL A 7 57.65 18.00 -15.76
N TRP A 8 57.32 19.16 -16.36
CA TRP A 8 56.27 20.04 -15.79
C TRP A 8 54.84 19.71 -16.25
N ILE A 9 54.64 19.18 -17.46
CA ILE A 9 53.28 18.91 -17.97
C ILE A 9 52.68 17.62 -17.36
N SER A 10 53.52 16.80 -16.71
CA SER A 10 53.13 15.63 -15.90
C SER A 10 52.09 15.94 -14.80
N SER A 11 51.87 17.22 -14.49
CA SER A 11 50.91 17.66 -13.46
C SER A 11 49.54 18.12 -14.01
N LEU A 12 49.36 18.18 -15.34
CA LEU A 12 48.08 18.63 -15.94
C LEU A 12 47.22 17.48 -16.48
N ALA A 13 47.59 16.22 -16.21
CA ALA A 13 46.86 15.04 -16.66
C ALA A 13 45.70 14.63 -15.73
N LEU A 14 45.48 15.31 -14.60
CA LEU A 14 44.49 14.90 -13.59
C LEU A 14 43.15 15.68 -13.64
N VAL A 15 43.01 16.73 -14.47
CA VAL A 15 41.80 17.58 -14.47
C VAL A 15 40.85 17.30 -15.64
N ILE A 16 41.26 16.57 -16.69
CA ILE A 16 40.41 16.27 -17.86
C ILE A 16 39.77 14.87 -17.75
N ILE A 17 39.35 14.46 -16.55
CA ILE A 17 38.49 13.27 -16.33
C ILE A 17 37.09 13.66 -15.83
N ILE A 18 36.78 14.97 -15.72
CA ILE A 18 35.46 15.46 -15.26
C ILE A 18 34.52 15.82 -16.42
N VAL A 19 34.99 15.78 -17.69
CA VAL A 19 34.20 16.15 -18.89
C VAL A 19 33.82 14.93 -19.73
N ALA A 20 33.61 13.76 -19.10
CA ALA A 20 33.07 12.56 -19.75
C ALA A 20 31.76 12.07 -19.11
N SER A 21 31.10 12.91 -18.32
CA SER A 21 29.79 12.64 -17.71
C SER A 21 28.63 13.33 -18.44
N TRP A 22 28.76 13.54 -19.75
CA TRP A 22 27.67 13.95 -20.66
C TRP A 22 27.38 12.84 -21.67
N THR A 23 27.52 11.58 -21.27
CA THR A 23 27.19 10.42 -22.09
C THR A 23 26.64 9.32 -21.19
N CYS A 24 25.56 9.63 -20.47
CA CYS A 24 24.66 8.59 -20.00
C CYS A 24 23.43 8.65 -20.91
N GLY A 25 23.44 7.84 -21.96
CA GLY A 25 22.26 7.63 -22.76
C GLY A 25 21.13 7.14 -21.86
N LEU A 26 20.03 7.88 -21.84
CA LEU A 26 18.73 7.34 -21.53
C LEU A 26 17.86 7.77 -22.68
N ALA A 27 17.59 6.79 -23.56
CA ALA A 27 16.41 6.78 -24.38
C ALA A 27 15.27 7.30 -23.50
N GLN A 28 14.74 8.47 -23.81
CA GLN A 28 13.44 8.86 -23.34
C GLN A 28 12.48 7.90 -24.06
N ALA A 29 12.33 6.69 -23.52
CA ALA A 29 11.09 5.99 -23.68
C ALA A 29 10.06 6.93 -23.06
N THR A 30 9.43 7.76 -23.90
CA THR A 30 8.11 8.29 -23.63
C THR A 30 7.28 7.09 -23.21
N GLN A 31 7.14 6.90 -21.90
CA GLN A 31 6.12 6.04 -21.34
C GLN A 31 4.81 6.73 -21.70
N THR A 32 4.34 6.45 -22.91
CA THR A 32 2.93 6.53 -23.27
C THR A 32 2.24 5.53 -22.35
N SER A 33 2.04 5.96 -21.10
CA SER A 33 1.12 5.34 -20.15
C SER A 33 -0.26 5.80 -20.56
N ASP A 34 -0.67 5.43 -21.77
CA ASP A 34 -2.02 5.60 -22.25
C ASP A 34 -2.57 4.23 -22.66
N ASP A 35 -2.41 3.27 -21.75
CA ASP A 35 -3.35 2.16 -21.65
C ASP A 35 -4.50 2.64 -20.77
N ARG A 36 -5.31 3.57 -21.30
CA ARG A 36 -6.70 3.71 -20.86
C ARG A 36 -7.46 2.53 -21.42
N THR A 37 -7.16 1.33 -20.93
CA THR A 37 -8.18 0.30 -20.82
C THR A 37 -9.24 0.86 -19.88
N ASP A 38 -10.27 1.46 -20.48
CA ASP A 38 -11.58 1.70 -19.88
C ASP A 38 -12.30 0.35 -19.65
N THR A 39 -11.56 -0.61 -19.10
CA THR A 39 -12.18 -1.67 -18.32
C THR A 39 -12.75 -0.93 -17.13
N PRO A 40 -14.03 -1.11 -16.74
CA PRO A 40 -14.50 -0.62 -15.45
C PRO A 40 -13.50 -1.19 -14.44
N LYS A 41 -12.60 -0.33 -13.93
CA LYS A 41 -11.46 -0.75 -13.11
C LYS A 41 -12.07 -1.24 -11.83
N SER A 42 -12.45 -2.51 -11.85
CA SER A 42 -12.77 -3.30 -10.69
C SER A 42 -11.50 -3.28 -9.90
N GLY A 43 -11.44 -2.39 -8.92
CA GLY A 43 -10.24 -2.23 -8.14
C GLY A 43 -10.20 -3.30 -7.06
N SER A 44 -9.09 -3.30 -6.32
CA SER A 44 -8.95 -4.17 -5.17
C SER A 44 -8.70 -3.33 -3.94
N ILE A 45 -9.21 -3.80 -2.80
CA ILE A 45 -8.83 -3.27 -1.50
C ILE A 45 -7.96 -4.32 -0.84
N THR A 46 -6.79 -3.88 -0.38
CA THR A 46 -5.87 -4.71 0.38
C THR A 46 -5.79 -4.20 1.80
N GLY A 47 -5.33 -5.05 2.69
CA GLY A 47 -5.10 -4.62 4.05
C GLY A 47 -4.52 -5.71 4.91
N ARG A 48 -4.39 -5.37 6.19
CA ARG A 48 -3.85 -6.26 7.20
C ARG A 48 -4.67 -6.19 8.47
N VAL A 49 -4.97 -7.35 9.04
CA VAL A 49 -5.67 -7.53 10.30
C VAL A 49 -4.66 -7.83 11.40
N VAL A 50 -4.67 -7.01 12.45
CA VAL A 50 -3.79 -7.14 13.61
C VAL A 50 -4.61 -7.06 14.90
N ASN A 51 -4.06 -7.56 16.01
CA ASN A 51 -4.62 -7.32 17.34
C ASN A 51 -4.06 -6.03 17.97
N GLU A 52 -4.55 -5.69 19.17
CA GLU A 52 -4.07 -4.56 20.01
C GLU A 52 -2.57 -4.60 20.32
N SER A 53 -1.97 -5.79 20.29
CA SER A 53 -0.52 -5.99 20.49
C SER A 53 0.28 -5.90 19.18
N GLY A 54 -0.37 -5.58 18.06
CA GLY A 54 0.23 -5.52 16.73
C GLY A 54 0.51 -6.89 16.10
N GLN A 55 0.07 -8.00 16.71
CA GLN A 55 0.25 -9.34 16.15
C GLN A 55 -0.75 -9.56 15.00
N PRO A 56 -0.31 -10.16 13.88
CA PRO A 56 -1.21 -10.49 12.78
C PRO A 56 -2.25 -11.52 13.20
N LEU A 57 -3.48 -11.32 12.72
CA LEU A 57 -4.59 -12.25 12.96
C LEU A 57 -4.94 -12.97 11.68
N ALA A 58 -4.72 -14.28 11.66
CA ALA A 58 -5.09 -15.17 10.56
C ALA A 58 -6.55 -15.63 10.68
N ASN A 59 -7.16 -15.99 9.55
CA ASN A 59 -8.54 -16.45 9.45
C ASN A 59 -9.58 -15.44 10.00
N ALA A 60 -9.26 -14.15 9.96
CA ALA A 60 -10.21 -13.09 10.27
C ALA A 60 -11.18 -12.92 9.12
N ALA A 61 -12.48 -13.01 9.40
CA ALA A 61 -13.52 -12.72 8.42
C ALA A 61 -13.58 -11.20 8.20
N VAL A 62 -13.16 -10.75 7.02
CA VAL A 62 -13.20 -9.36 6.59
C VAL A 62 -14.43 -9.16 5.72
N PHE A 63 -15.32 -8.28 6.19
CA PHE A 63 -16.53 -7.88 5.50
C PHE A 63 -16.31 -6.53 4.83
N VAL A 64 -16.55 -6.48 3.52
CA VAL A 64 -16.42 -5.28 2.68
C VAL A 64 -17.78 -4.97 2.07
N ARG A 65 -18.37 -3.84 2.45
CA ARG A 65 -19.71 -3.43 2.01
C ARG A 65 -19.68 -2.06 1.37
N ALA A 66 -20.26 -1.92 0.19
CA ALA A 66 -20.41 -0.62 -0.46
C ALA A 66 -21.29 0.31 0.40
N PHE A 67 -20.84 1.55 0.57
CA PHE A 67 -21.56 2.57 1.31
C PHE A 67 -22.66 3.17 0.44
N GLY A 68 -23.87 3.27 0.99
CA GLY A 68 -25.03 3.83 0.28
C GLY A 68 -25.65 2.91 -0.79
N VAL A 69 -25.07 1.74 -1.05
CA VAL A 69 -25.63 0.75 -2.00
C VAL A 69 -26.15 -0.45 -1.22
N ALA A 70 -27.43 -0.76 -1.39
CA ALA A 70 -28.02 -1.98 -0.87
C ALA A 70 -27.61 -3.16 -1.77
N GLY A 71 -26.69 -3.99 -1.29
CA GLY A 71 -26.23 -5.17 -2.03
C GLY A 71 -25.50 -6.16 -1.11
N PRO A 72 -25.21 -7.37 -1.62
CA PRO A 72 -24.39 -8.34 -0.90
C PRO A 72 -22.99 -7.76 -0.66
N GLY A 73 -22.51 -7.86 0.59
CA GLY A 73 -21.13 -7.52 0.92
C GLY A 73 -20.19 -8.63 0.47
N ASN A 74 -18.94 -8.26 0.15
CA ASN A 74 -17.88 -9.23 -0.08
C ASN A 74 -17.32 -9.70 1.26
N VAL A 75 -17.00 -10.98 1.37
CA VAL A 75 -16.38 -11.56 2.56
C VAL A 75 -15.12 -12.29 2.13
N THR A 76 -14.01 -11.99 2.79
CA THR A 76 -12.73 -12.70 2.61
C THR A 76 -12.13 -13.05 3.95
N ALA A 77 -11.17 -13.98 3.97
CA ALA A 77 -10.43 -14.34 5.17
C ALA A 77 -9.01 -13.75 5.09
N SER A 78 -8.46 -13.31 6.23
CA SER A 78 -7.05 -12.96 6.31
C SER A 78 -6.15 -14.20 6.29
N ASP A 79 -4.96 -14.07 5.68
CA ASP A 79 -3.94 -15.11 5.62
C ASP A 79 -3.14 -15.26 6.92
N GLY A 80 -2.13 -16.15 6.93
CA GLY A 80 -1.27 -16.41 8.09
C GLY A 80 -0.48 -15.19 8.60
N GLU A 81 -0.26 -14.19 7.75
CA GLU A 81 0.42 -12.94 8.07
C GLU A 81 -0.57 -11.80 8.37
N GLY A 82 -1.86 -12.12 8.38
CA GLY A 82 -2.97 -11.20 8.61
C GLY A 82 -3.37 -10.39 7.39
N ASN A 83 -2.79 -10.62 6.21
CA ASN A 83 -3.13 -9.85 5.02
C ASN A 83 -4.45 -10.33 4.41
N PHE A 84 -5.17 -9.42 3.77
CA PHE A 84 -6.36 -9.74 2.99
C PHE A 84 -6.38 -8.93 1.70
N GLN A 85 -7.04 -9.48 0.69
CA GLN A 85 -7.31 -8.80 -0.57
C GLN A 85 -8.73 -9.11 -1.03
N VAL A 86 -9.44 -8.07 -1.46
CA VAL A 86 -10.76 -8.18 -2.10
C VAL A 86 -10.68 -7.46 -3.43
N GLY A 87 -10.73 -8.21 -4.52
CA GLY A 87 -10.81 -7.67 -5.89
C GLY A 87 -12.25 -7.60 -6.40
N GLY A 88 -12.43 -7.15 -7.65
CA GLY A 88 -13.76 -7.11 -8.26
C GLY A 88 -14.65 -5.98 -7.73
N LEU A 89 -14.06 -4.97 -7.08
CA LEU A 89 -14.82 -3.92 -6.41
C LEU A 89 -15.06 -2.75 -7.35
N GLU A 90 -16.32 -2.32 -7.48
CA GLU A 90 -16.66 -1.07 -8.16
C GLU A 90 -16.00 0.13 -7.45
N PRO A 91 -15.67 1.22 -8.16
CA PRO A 91 -14.99 2.38 -7.59
C PRO A 91 -15.91 3.27 -6.73
N VAL A 92 -16.59 2.66 -5.75
CA VAL A 92 -17.44 3.32 -4.75
C VAL A 92 -16.74 3.36 -3.39
N ALA A 93 -17.33 4.08 -2.44
CA ALA A 93 -16.87 4.05 -1.05
C ALA A 93 -17.28 2.71 -0.40
N TYR A 94 -16.36 2.08 0.33
CA TYR A 94 -16.61 0.85 1.09
C TYR A 94 -16.44 1.08 2.57
N GLN A 95 -17.31 0.44 3.35
CA GLN A 95 -17.11 0.20 4.76
C GLN A 95 -16.48 -1.18 4.94
N ILE A 96 -15.40 -1.24 5.71
CA ILE A 96 -14.66 -2.46 5.98
C ILE A 96 -14.71 -2.75 7.48
N SER A 97 -14.95 -4.00 7.83
CA SER A 97 -14.90 -4.48 9.21
C SER A 97 -14.35 -5.91 9.23
N ALA A 98 -13.53 -6.24 10.22
CA ALA A 98 -13.07 -7.60 10.44
C ALA A 98 -13.70 -8.18 11.71
N ALA A 99 -13.91 -9.49 11.72
CA ALA A 99 -14.33 -10.25 12.89
C ALA A 99 -13.57 -11.57 12.96
N VAL A 100 -13.15 -11.94 14.16
CA VAL A 100 -12.56 -13.25 14.48
C VAL A 100 -13.33 -13.77 15.70
N PRO A 101 -13.58 -15.09 15.84
CA PRO A 101 -14.11 -15.63 17.09
C PRO A 101 -13.30 -15.11 18.30
N ALA A 102 -13.98 -14.59 19.31
CA ALA A 102 -13.39 -13.96 20.50
C ALA A 102 -12.70 -12.59 20.31
N TYR A 103 -12.83 -11.94 19.15
CA TYR A 103 -12.39 -10.55 18.94
C TYR A 103 -13.52 -9.67 18.41
N THR A 104 -13.52 -8.40 18.80
CA THR A 104 -14.41 -7.37 18.26
C THR A 104 -13.58 -6.30 17.55
N ALA A 105 -14.18 -5.57 16.62
CA ALA A 105 -13.52 -4.40 16.04
C ALA A 105 -13.17 -3.40 17.16
N ALA A 106 -12.00 -2.77 17.06
CA ALA A 106 -11.63 -1.72 18.00
C ALA A 106 -12.71 -0.63 18.04
N PRO A 107 -13.06 -0.12 19.24
CA PRO A 107 -13.94 1.03 19.36
C PRO A 107 -13.42 2.16 18.47
N ARG A 108 -14.27 2.66 17.58
CA ARG A 108 -13.96 3.87 16.84
C ARG A 108 -13.94 5.02 17.84
N ASP A 109 -12.96 5.91 17.69
CA ASP A 109 -12.95 7.17 18.42
C ASP A 109 -14.26 7.93 18.10
N PRO A 110 -15.11 8.24 19.10
CA PRO A 110 -16.38 8.93 18.87
C PRO A 110 -16.20 10.36 18.30
N ASP A 111 -15.04 10.98 18.51
CA ASP A 111 -14.71 12.31 17.97
C ASP A 111 -14.19 12.23 16.52
N SER A 112 -13.89 11.03 16.01
CA SER A 112 -13.57 10.82 14.60
C SER A 112 -14.83 10.91 13.75
N THR A 113 -15.10 12.10 13.19
CA THR A 113 -16.22 12.35 12.28
C THR A 113 -16.08 11.67 10.92
N GLN A 114 -14.92 11.05 10.64
CA GLN A 114 -14.66 10.35 9.40
C GLN A 114 -14.93 8.86 9.62
N ALA A 115 -16.13 8.40 9.25
CA ALA A 115 -16.33 6.97 9.03
C ALA A 115 -15.27 6.52 8.00
N PRO A 116 -14.52 5.43 8.27
CA PRO A 116 -13.42 5.02 7.41
C PRO A 116 -14.00 4.45 6.11
N TYR A 117 -14.28 5.37 5.18
CA TYR A 117 -14.68 5.05 3.82
C TYR A 117 -13.43 4.82 3.02
N HIS A 118 -13.30 3.59 2.54
CA HIS A 118 -12.17 3.18 1.73
C HIS A 118 -12.58 3.12 0.28
N ARG A 119 -11.68 3.54 -0.60
CA ARG A 119 -11.84 3.40 -2.04
C ARG A 119 -11.05 2.20 -2.52
N VAL A 120 -11.39 1.75 -3.70
CA VAL A 120 -10.58 0.74 -4.37
C VAL A 120 -9.17 1.28 -4.64
N GLY A 121 -8.16 0.48 -4.33
CA GLY A 121 -6.75 0.88 -4.30
C GLY A 121 -6.22 1.24 -2.91
N ASP A 122 -7.09 1.41 -1.90
CA ASP A 122 -6.65 1.70 -0.54
C ASP A 122 -6.04 0.47 0.15
N SER A 123 -5.05 0.74 1.00
CA SER A 123 -4.48 -0.23 1.94
C SER A 123 -4.96 0.08 3.36
N VAL A 124 -5.59 -0.89 4.01
CA VAL A 124 -6.27 -0.66 5.30
C VAL A 124 -5.65 -1.52 6.42
N LYS A 125 -5.33 -0.90 7.55
CA LYS A 125 -4.98 -1.62 8.78
C LYS A 125 -6.25 -1.78 9.63
N LEU A 126 -6.67 -3.01 9.85
CA LEU A 126 -7.79 -3.34 10.73
C LEU A 126 -7.22 -3.84 12.06
N GLU A 127 -7.62 -3.18 13.14
CA GLU A 127 -7.21 -3.55 14.49
C GLU A 127 -8.39 -4.16 15.25
N LEU A 128 -8.18 -5.35 15.79
CA LEU A 128 -9.17 -6.09 16.55
C LEU A 128 -8.77 -6.17 18.02
N ILE A 129 -9.74 -5.92 18.89
CA ILE A 129 -9.58 -6.00 20.33
C ILE A 129 -10.13 -7.34 20.81
N ARG A 130 -9.50 -7.94 21.82
CA ARG A 130 -9.99 -9.22 22.34
C ARG A 130 -11.34 -8.96 23.03
N GLY A 131 -12.40 -9.60 22.54
CA GLY A 131 -13.75 -9.39 23.06
C GLY A 131 -13.85 -9.90 24.49
N GLY A 132 -13.91 -8.99 25.46
CA GLY A 132 -14.23 -9.33 26.84
C GLY A 132 -15.66 -9.85 26.95
N VAL A 133 -15.91 -10.80 27.85
CA VAL A 133 -17.24 -11.33 28.14
C VAL A 133 -18.17 -10.17 28.51
N ILE A 134 -19.19 -9.89 27.70
CA ILE A 134 -20.27 -8.97 28.06
C ILE A 134 -21.12 -9.69 29.10
N THR A 135 -20.70 -9.62 30.36
CA THR A 135 -21.50 -10.14 31.47
C THR A 135 -22.67 -9.19 31.66
N VAL A 136 -23.84 -9.57 31.15
CA VAL A 136 -25.11 -8.93 31.53
C VAL A 136 -25.53 -9.59 32.85
N ARG A 137 -25.54 -8.81 33.93
CA ARG A 137 -26.10 -9.20 35.24
C ARG A 137 -27.56 -8.78 35.32
#